data_AF-A0A098VPN6-F1
#
_entry.id   AF-A0A098VPN6-F1
#
_cell.length_a   1.000
_cell.length_b   1.000
_cell.length_c   1.000
_cell.angle_alpha   90.00
_cell.angle_beta   90.00
_cell.angle_gamma   90.00
#
_symmetry.space_group_name_H-M   'P 1'
#
loop_
_entity.id
_entity.type
_entity.pdbx_description
1 polymer ?
#
loop_
_entity_poly.entity_id
_entity_poly.type
_entity_poly.pdbx_seq_one_letter_code
_entity_poly.pdbx_strand_id
1 'polypeptide(L)'
;MITPVFWLDQSNDRVFITLKVPLIRAQEVEFTIDPQLFHCYAKPYYLRLSLPGSVKQDGTETAKLDLERGLLSFSIAKAIPGQQFPNLDLVGELLRNPSACVQPSINSLVSEVDQSPEVILEAIDPNDDHNRFNFHDEETDFFVEQQEPSYGYGFNCMYTDFFKDFPRGSTLELFDLESPEKTSFDARRALQQQQESTSFNEDAYMYLFSSFIMHA
;
A
#
# COMPACT_ATOMS: atom_id res chain seq x y z
N MET A 1 -5.35 6.53 16.41
CA MET A 1 -6.65 5.86 16.14
C MET A 1 -6.37 4.44 15.73
N ILE A 2 -7.15 3.47 16.20
CA ILE A 2 -6.91 2.04 15.99
C ILE A 2 -8.06 1.47 15.15
N THR A 3 -7.76 0.68 14.13
CA THR A 3 -8.81 -0.05 13.39
C THR A 3 -9.21 -1.27 14.20
N PRO A 4 -10.49 -1.39 14.62
CA PRO A 4 -10.95 -2.56 15.36
C PRO A 4 -10.99 -3.79 14.44
N VAL A 5 -10.97 -4.98 15.03
CA VAL A 5 -11.30 -6.21 14.28
C VAL A 5 -12.78 -6.17 13.97
N PHE A 6 -13.15 -6.50 12.73
CA PHE A 6 -14.54 -6.42 12.29
C PHE A 6 -14.93 -7.54 11.35
N TRP A 7 -16.25 -7.76 11.25
CA TRP A 7 -16.88 -8.73 10.36
C TRP A 7 -18.15 -8.13 9.78
N LEU A 8 -18.44 -8.49 8.53
CA LEU A 8 -19.68 -8.11 7.86
C LEU A 8 -20.45 -9.37 7.50
N ASP A 9 -21.76 -9.28 7.66
CA ASP A 9 -22.70 -10.29 7.21
C ASP A 9 -23.89 -9.59 6.54
N GLN A 10 -24.68 -10.31 5.76
CA GLN A 10 -25.84 -9.73 5.10
C GLN A 10 -27.00 -10.71 5.04
N SER A 11 -28.20 -10.15 5.08
CA SER A 11 -29.44 -10.80 4.71
C SER A 11 -29.97 -10.17 3.42
N ASN A 12 -31.15 -10.60 2.96
CA ASN A 12 -31.77 -10.03 1.75
C ASN A 12 -32.00 -8.52 1.87
N ASP A 13 -32.41 -8.04 3.05
CA ASP A 13 -32.85 -6.65 3.23
C ASP A 13 -31.88 -5.80 4.05
N ARG A 14 -30.94 -6.42 4.77
CA ARG A 14 -30.09 -5.76 5.76
C ARG A 14 -28.64 -6.22 5.68
N VAL A 15 -27.74 -5.34 6.09
CA VAL A 15 -26.30 -5.61 6.30
C VAL A 15 -26.00 -5.49 7.78
N PHE A 16 -25.25 -6.45 8.30
CA PHE A 16 -24.81 -6.51 9.68
C PHE A 16 -23.31 -6.24 9.75
N ILE A 17 -22.91 -5.28 10.57
CA ILE A 17 -21.50 -4.94 10.78
C ILE A 17 -21.20 -5.16 12.26
N THR A 18 -20.24 -6.03 12.58
CA THR A 18 -19.85 -6.34 13.96
C THR A 18 -18.41 -5.91 14.19
N LEU A 19 -18.18 -5.07 15.20
CA LEU A 19 -16.86 -4.57 15.59
C LEU A 19 -16.47 -5.13 16.95
N LYS A 20 -15.22 -5.57 17.10
CA LYS A 20 -14.63 -5.93 18.39
C LYS A 20 -13.95 -4.70 18.99
N VAL A 21 -14.60 -4.13 19.99
CA VAL A 21 -14.25 -2.87 20.65
C VAL A 21 -14.33 -3.04 22.17
N PRO A 22 -13.36 -3.72 22.80
CA PRO A 22 -13.36 -3.88 24.24
C PRO A 22 -13.15 -2.54 24.94
N LEU A 23 -13.75 -2.41 26.12
CA LEU A 23 -13.57 -1.27 27.05
C LEU A 23 -14.05 0.09 26.52
N ILE A 24 -15.02 0.12 25.60
CA ILE A 24 -15.62 1.37 25.12
C ILE A 24 -16.80 1.82 25.99
N ARG A 25 -17.03 3.14 26.04
CA ARG A 25 -18.21 3.73 26.67
C ARG A 25 -19.27 3.99 25.61
N ALA A 26 -20.52 3.63 25.89
CA ALA A 26 -21.65 3.84 24.96
C ALA A 26 -21.83 5.31 24.53
N GLN A 27 -21.47 6.27 25.40
CA GLN A 27 -21.59 7.71 25.13
C GLN A 27 -20.57 8.23 24.10
N GLU A 28 -19.50 7.48 23.85
CA GLU A 28 -18.40 7.88 22.96
C GLU A 28 -18.51 7.20 21.58
N VAL A 29 -19.62 6.53 21.29
CA VAL A 29 -19.87 5.86 20.01
C VAL A 29 -20.68 6.77 19.10
N GLU A 30 -20.09 7.14 17.97
CA GLU A 30 -20.72 7.90 16.91
C GLU A 30 -20.58 7.12 15.60
N PHE A 31 -21.64 7.07 14.80
CA PHE A 31 -21.59 6.45 13.48
C PHE A 31 -22.39 7.27 12.47
N THR A 32 -21.92 7.25 11.22
CA THR A 32 -22.53 7.95 10.09
C THR A 32 -22.67 6.96 8.94
N ILE A 33 -23.79 7.04 8.24
CA ILE A 33 -24.14 6.15 7.14
C ILE A 33 -24.42 7.01 5.91
N ASP A 34 -23.51 6.92 4.95
CA ASP A 34 -23.69 7.42 3.61
C ASP A 34 -24.05 6.25 2.69
N PRO A 35 -24.59 6.50 1.47
CA PRO A 35 -25.05 5.44 0.59
C PRO A 35 -24.04 4.32 0.35
N GLN A 36 -22.75 4.62 0.20
CA GLN A 36 -21.71 3.60 -0.03
C GLN A 36 -20.61 3.64 1.04
N LEU A 37 -20.81 4.40 2.12
CA LEU A 37 -19.74 4.63 3.10
C LEU A 37 -20.31 4.53 4.50
N PHE A 38 -19.63 3.76 5.34
CA PHE A 38 -19.95 3.62 6.75
C PHE A 38 -18.79 4.13 7.58
N HIS A 39 -19.06 5.03 8.50
CA HIS A 39 -18.07 5.52 9.46
C HIS A 39 -18.52 5.19 10.87
N CYS A 40 -17.60 4.68 11.66
CA CYS A 40 -17.77 4.47 13.09
C CYS A 40 -16.58 5.06 13.83
N TYR A 41 -16.86 5.93 14.79
CA TYR A 41 -15.90 6.50 15.71
C TYR A 41 -16.27 6.08 17.13
N ALA A 42 -15.33 5.44 17.82
CA ALA A 42 -15.50 5.02 19.20
C ALA A 42 -14.14 4.98 19.88
N LYS A 43 -13.75 6.02 20.60
CA LYS A 43 -12.37 6.18 21.11
C LYS A 43 -11.86 4.92 21.84
N PRO A 44 -10.64 4.41 21.52
CA PRO A 44 -9.63 4.91 20.56
C PRO A 44 -9.81 4.40 19.12
N TYR A 45 -10.90 3.70 18.83
CA TYR A 45 -11.19 3.04 17.58
C TYR A 45 -11.79 3.98 16.53
N TYR A 46 -11.39 3.76 15.29
CA TYR A 46 -11.98 4.40 14.12
C TYR A 46 -12.06 3.38 12.99
N LEU A 47 -13.22 3.33 12.34
CA LEU A 47 -13.43 2.49 11.18
C LEU A 47 -14.19 3.26 10.10
N ARG A 48 -13.69 3.15 8.88
CA ARG A 48 -14.34 3.63 7.66
C ARG A 48 -14.41 2.47 6.68
N LEU A 49 -15.60 2.16 6.20
CA LEU A 49 -15.84 1.08 5.24
C LEU A 49 -16.52 1.63 4.00
N SER A 50 -15.98 1.31 2.82
CA SER A 50 -16.63 1.47 1.52
C SER A 50 -17.44 0.22 1.23
N LEU A 51 -18.76 0.35 1.23
CA LEU A 51 -19.66 -0.75 0.92
C LEU A 51 -19.82 -0.90 -0.60
N PRO A 52 -19.90 -2.13 -1.14
CA PRO A 52 -20.05 -2.38 -2.58
C PRO A 52 -21.46 -2.06 -3.10
N GLY A 53 -22.44 -2.04 -2.20
CA GLY A 53 -23.83 -1.72 -2.52
C GLY A 53 -24.32 -0.50 -1.74
N SER A 54 -25.47 0.02 -2.15
CA SER A 54 -26.05 1.20 -1.52
C SER A 54 -26.85 0.85 -0.28
N VAL A 55 -26.60 1.52 0.83
CA VAL A 55 -27.37 1.47 2.08
C VAL A 55 -28.18 2.74 2.27
N LYS A 56 -29.23 2.69 3.09
CA LYS A 56 -30.13 3.81 3.32
C LYS A 56 -30.29 4.08 4.81
N GLN A 57 -30.06 5.34 5.19
CA GLN A 57 -30.33 5.83 6.54
C GLN A 57 -31.83 6.11 6.72
N ASP A 58 -32.59 5.08 7.08
CA ASP A 58 -34.05 5.14 7.25
C ASP A 58 -34.48 5.26 8.73
N GLY A 59 -33.55 5.47 9.66
CA GLY A 59 -33.82 5.54 11.10
C GLY A 59 -34.25 4.20 11.73
N THR A 60 -34.36 3.14 10.94
CA THR A 60 -34.62 1.76 11.40
C THR A 60 -33.33 1.00 11.74
N GLU A 61 -32.20 1.70 11.68
CA GLU A 61 -30.89 1.18 11.97
C GLU A 61 -30.73 1.00 13.47
N THR A 62 -30.13 -0.13 13.86
CA THR A 62 -29.94 -0.43 15.28
C THR A 62 -28.47 -0.68 15.56
N ALA A 63 -27.91 0.04 16.52
CA ALA A 63 -26.61 -0.22 17.09
C ALA A 63 -26.78 -0.85 18.49
N LYS A 64 -26.16 -2.01 18.71
CA LYS A 64 -26.18 -2.73 19.99
C LYS A 64 -24.75 -2.87 20.51
N LEU A 65 -24.51 -2.43 21.73
CA LEU A 65 -23.25 -2.60 22.42
C LEU A 65 -23.37 -3.69 23.49
N ASP A 66 -22.60 -4.76 23.31
CA ASP A 66 -22.41 -5.82 24.29
C ASP A 66 -21.10 -5.55 25.07
N LEU A 67 -21.24 -5.03 26.28
CA LEU A 67 -20.11 -4.66 27.16
C LEU A 67 -19.36 -5.90 27.68
N GLU A 68 -20.03 -7.03 27.85
CA GLU A 68 -19.42 -8.26 28.38
C GLU A 68 -18.48 -8.88 27.35
N ARG A 69 -18.93 -8.91 26.08
CA ARG A 69 -18.14 -9.47 24.97
C ARG A 69 -17.25 -8.44 24.28
N GLY A 70 -17.48 -7.15 24.53
CA GLY A 70 -16.80 -6.04 23.87
C GLY A 70 -17.14 -5.99 22.37
N LEU A 71 -18.41 -6.23 22.02
CA LEU A 71 -18.88 -6.28 20.64
C LEU A 71 -19.87 -5.15 20.37
N LEU A 72 -19.66 -4.43 19.28
CA LEU A 72 -20.56 -3.40 18.79
C LEU A 72 -21.16 -3.86 17.46
N SER A 73 -22.47 -4.10 17.44
CA SER A 73 -23.18 -4.67 16.30
C SER A 73 -24.13 -3.63 15.69
N PHE A 74 -24.00 -3.40 14.39
CA PHE A 74 -24.84 -2.51 13.60
C PHE A 74 -25.71 -3.34 12.65
N SER A 75 -26.98 -2.97 12.53
CA SER A 75 -27.91 -3.52 11.54
C SER A 75 -28.42 -2.37 10.68
N ILE A 76 -28.04 -2.35 9.42
CA ILE A 76 -28.31 -1.27 8.45
C ILE A 76 -29.19 -1.81 7.33
N ALA A 77 -30.20 -1.05 6.90
CA ALA A 77 -31.07 -1.43 5.79
C ALA A 77 -30.40 -1.16 4.44
N LYS A 78 -30.56 -2.09 3.49
CA LYS A 78 -30.13 -1.89 2.10
C LYS A 78 -31.04 -0.89 1.41
N ALA A 79 -30.49 -0.09 0.50
CA ALA A 79 -31.30 0.83 -0.31
C ALA A 79 -32.23 0.05 -1.26
N ILE A 80 -31.76 -1.08 -1.77
CA ILE A 80 -32.52 -1.98 -2.64
C ILE A 80 -32.67 -3.33 -1.92
N PRO A 81 -33.88 -3.71 -1.47
CA PRO A 81 -34.09 -5.02 -0.86
C PRO A 81 -33.81 -6.14 -1.87
N GLY A 82 -33.13 -7.19 -1.42
CA GLY A 82 -32.68 -8.31 -2.27
C GLY A 82 -31.36 -8.08 -3.01
N GLN A 83 -30.77 -6.87 -2.97
CA GLN A 83 -29.44 -6.65 -3.54
C GLN A 83 -28.38 -7.39 -2.73
N GLN A 84 -27.63 -8.29 -3.36
CA GLN A 84 -26.47 -8.91 -2.72
C GLN A 84 -25.23 -8.03 -2.83
N PHE A 85 -24.49 -7.93 -1.73
CA PHE A 85 -23.25 -7.17 -1.65
C PHE A 85 -22.11 -8.17 -1.89
N PRO A 86 -21.42 -8.13 -3.04
CA PRO A 86 -20.32 -9.05 -3.31
C PRO A 86 -19.13 -8.76 -2.39
N ASN A 87 -18.27 -9.76 -2.20
CA ASN A 87 -16.95 -9.58 -1.57
C ASN A 87 -16.94 -8.99 -0.16
N LEU A 88 -17.99 -9.20 0.66
CA LEU A 88 -18.00 -8.74 2.06
C LEU A 88 -16.87 -9.36 2.90
N ASP A 89 -16.35 -10.51 2.48
CA ASP A 89 -15.21 -11.18 3.12
C ASP A 89 -13.86 -10.54 2.75
N LEU A 90 -13.79 -9.77 1.65
CA LEU A 90 -12.57 -9.10 1.21
C LEU A 90 -12.39 -7.77 1.94
N VAL A 91 -11.92 -7.87 3.18
CA VAL A 91 -11.63 -6.74 4.08
C VAL A 91 -10.83 -5.62 3.41
N GLY A 92 -9.88 -5.95 2.53
CA GLY A 92 -9.07 -4.97 1.80
C GLY A 92 -9.86 -4.11 0.81
N GLU A 93 -10.92 -4.64 0.18
CA GLU A 93 -11.81 -3.86 -0.69
C GLU A 93 -12.66 -2.90 0.12
N LEU A 94 -13.16 -3.36 1.27
CA LEU A 94 -14.00 -2.57 2.16
C LEU A 94 -13.24 -1.42 2.82
N LEU A 95 -11.94 -1.58 3.09
CA LEU A 95 -11.10 -0.51 3.65
C LEU A 95 -10.58 0.47 2.60
N ARG A 96 -10.82 0.23 1.30
CA ARG A 96 -10.32 1.07 0.23
C ARG A 96 -10.94 2.46 0.32
N ASN A 97 -10.10 3.49 0.27
CA ASN A 97 -10.55 4.85 0.11
C ASN A 97 -10.82 5.12 -1.38
N PRO A 98 -12.06 5.43 -1.81
CA PRO A 98 -12.35 5.68 -3.22
C PRO A 98 -11.51 6.83 -3.80
N SER A 99 -11.12 7.81 -2.96
CA SER A 99 -10.27 8.94 -3.37
C SER A 99 -8.79 8.58 -3.60
N ALA A 100 -8.34 7.39 -3.18
CA ALA A 100 -6.97 6.94 -3.38
C ALA A 100 -6.78 6.18 -4.71
N CYS A 101 -7.86 5.96 -5.48
CA CYS A 101 -7.77 5.43 -6.84
C CYS A 101 -7.55 6.57 -7.86
N VAL A 102 -6.55 7.42 -7.62
CA VAL A 102 -5.78 7.98 -8.74
C VAL A 102 -4.77 6.89 -9.03
N GLN A 103 -5.09 5.99 -9.97
CA GLN A 103 -4.09 5.03 -10.41
C GLN A 103 -2.93 5.84 -11.00
N PRO A 104 -1.69 5.78 -10.48
CA PRO A 104 -0.57 5.94 -11.39
C PRO A 104 -0.79 4.85 -12.43
N SER A 105 -0.84 5.23 -13.71
CA SER A 105 -1.02 4.29 -14.81
C SER A 105 -0.01 3.14 -14.63
N ILE A 106 -0.49 1.99 -14.15
CA ILE A 106 0.30 0.78 -14.11
C ILE A 106 0.33 0.34 -15.56
N ASN A 107 1.36 0.79 -16.28
CA ASN A 107 1.70 0.22 -17.57
C ASN A 107 1.83 -1.29 -17.36
N SER A 108 1.02 -2.02 -18.14
CA SER A 108 0.86 -3.47 -18.19
C SER A 108 2.10 -4.24 -17.70
N LEU A 109 1.99 -4.89 -16.54
CA LEU A 109 3.09 -5.66 -15.92
C LEU A 109 3.33 -7.03 -16.57
N VAL A 110 2.59 -7.37 -17.62
CA VAL A 110 2.86 -8.54 -18.48
C VAL A 110 2.55 -8.13 -19.92
N SER A 111 3.59 -8.05 -20.74
CA SER A 111 3.46 -8.07 -22.19
C SER A 111 4.05 -9.41 -22.64
N GLU A 112 3.22 -10.33 -23.11
CA GLU A 112 3.71 -11.51 -23.83
C GLU A 112 4.43 -11.01 -25.09
N VAL A 113 5.70 -11.36 -25.22
CA VAL A 113 6.54 -10.97 -26.37
C VAL A 113 6.18 -11.87 -27.54
N ASP A 114 5.14 -11.51 -28.28
CA ASP A 114 4.97 -12.00 -29.65
C ASP A 114 5.69 -11.06 -30.63
N GLN A 115 6.60 -11.65 -31.38
CA GLN A 115 7.50 -11.00 -32.32
C GLN A 115 6.74 -10.57 -33.59
N SER A 116 6.49 -9.27 -33.76
CA SER A 116 6.42 -8.64 -35.10
C SER A 116 6.34 -7.12 -35.00
N PRO A 117 7.25 -6.35 -35.64
CA PRO A 117 7.12 -4.90 -35.70
C PRO A 117 6.19 -4.52 -36.86
N GLU A 118 4.94 -4.17 -36.58
CA GLU A 118 4.12 -3.37 -37.49
C GLU A 118 4.20 -1.90 -37.06
N VAL A 119 4.89 -1.11 -37.90
CA VAL A 119 4.98 0.33 -37.81
C VAL A 119 3.64 0.91 -38.25
N ILE A 120 2.86 1.47 -37.32
CA ILE A 120 1.69 2.27 -37.65
C ILE A 120 2.16 3.70 -37.91
N LEU A 121 2.29 4.05 -39.18
CA LEU A 121 2.42 5.43 -39.67
C LEU A 121 1.03 6.05 -39.70
N GLU A 122 0.69 6.90 -38.73
CA GLU A 122 -0.47 7.77 -38.85
C GLU A 122 -0.14 8.96 -39.77
N ALA A 123 -0.95 9.09 -40.83
CA ALA A 123 -0.84 10.12 -41.83
C ALA A 123 -1.18 11.50 -41.24
N ILE A 124 -0.23 12.44 -41.36
CA ILE A 124 -0.41 13.84 -40.99
C ILE A 124 -1.10 14.58 -42.14
N ASP A 125 -2.21 15.25 -41.83
CA ASP A 125 -3.04 16.06 -42.72
C ASP A 125 -2.29 17.34 -43.17
N PRO A 126 -2.16 17.64 -44.48
CA PRO A 126 -1.25 18.69 -44.98
C PRO A 126 -1.78 20.14 -44.89
N ASN A 127 -2.79 20.46 -44.07
CA ASN A 127 -3.42 21.80 -44.05
C ASN A 127 -3.45 22.51 -42.69
N ASP A 128 -2.67 22.10 -41.68
CA ASP A 128 -2.56 22.87 -40.43
C ASP A 128 -1.34 23.81 -40.42
N ASP A 129 -1.61 25.09 -40.68
CA ASP A 129 -0.64 26.17 -40.95
C ASP A 129 -0.15 26.86 -39.65
N HIS A 130 0.03 26.09 -38.56
CA HIS A 130 0.30 26.63 -37.22
C HIS A 130 1.49 26.03 -36.48
N ASN A 131 2.57 25.62 -37.15
CA ASN A 131 3.85 25.42 -36.46
C ASN A 131 5.09 25.58 -37.36
N ARG A 132 5.32 26.82 -37.80
CA ARG A 132 6.62 27.21 -38.36
C ARG A 132 7.52 27.71 -37.22
N PHE A 133 7.98 26.80 -36.36
CA PHE A 133 9.05 27.12 -35.41
C PHE A 133 10.40 27.00 -36.11
N ASN A 134 11.01 28.17 -36.33
CA ASN A 134 12.37 28.33 -36.80
C ASN A 134 13.35 27.60 -35.85
N PHE A 135 14.12 26.66 -36.40
CA PHE A 135 15.38 26.24 -35.78
C PHE A 135 16.35 27.42 -35.89
N HIS A 136 16.53 28.15 -34.78
CA HIS A 136 17.69 29.00 -34.58
C HIS A 136 18.64 28.20 -33.69
N ASP A 137 19.75 27.78 -34.28
CA ASP A 137 20.86 27.13 -33.57
C ASP A 137 21.50 28.15 -32.63
N GLU A 138 21.04 28.17 -31.39
CA GLU A 138 21.77 28.78 -30.28
C GLU A 138 22.45 27.64 -29.51
N GLU A 139 23.77 27.52 -29.70
CA GLU A 139 24.67 26.70 -28.88
C GLU A 139 24.49 27.08 -27.41
N THR A 140 23.55 26.42 -26.75
CA THR A 140 23.38 26.48 -25.31
C THR A 140 24.12 25.29 -24.74
N ASP A 141 25.24 25.56 -24.07
CA ASP A 141 25.97 24.61 -23.25
C ASP A 141 25.01 23.99 -22.22
N PHE A 142 24.41 22.86 -22.58
CA PHE A 142 23.67 22.02 -21.65
C PHE A 142 24.68 21.45 -20.65
N PHE A 143 24.79 22.09 -19.50
CA PHE A 143 25.27 21.43 -18.30
C PHE A 143 24.32 20.26 -18.00
N VAL A 144 24.67 19.06 -18.49
CA VAL A 144 24.04 17.82 -18.06
C VAL A 144 24.50 17.60 -16.62
N GLU A 145 23.68 18.03 -15.67
CA GLU A 145 23.82 17.67 -14.28
C GLU A 145 23.70 16.14 -14.21
N GLN A 146 24.83 15.45 -14.02
CA GLN A 146 24.90 13.99 -13.94
C GLN A 146 23.98 13.53 -12.81
N GLN A 147 22.79 13.03 -13.13
CA GLN A 147 21.94 12.36 -12.15
C GLN A 147 22.71 11.14 -11.65
N GLU A 148 22.99 11.10 -10.35
CA GLU A 148 23.61 9.94 -9.72
C GLU A 148 22.72 8.70 -9.96
N PRO A 149 23.31 7.54 -10.30
CA PRO A 149 22.53 6.33 -10.53
C PRO A 149 21.79 5.94 -9.24
N SER A 150 20.46 5.88 -9.32
CA SER A 150 19.59 5.41 -8.24
C SER A 150 19.18 3.96 -8.49
N TYR A 151 19.40 3.10 -7.49
CA TYR A 151 19.10 1.67 -7.55
C TYR A 151 17.87 1.37 -6.69
N GLY A 152 16.76 1.02 -7.36
CA GLY A 152 15.48 0.75 -6.72
C GLY A 152 15.38 -0.62 -6.02
N TYR A 153 14.22 -0.84 -5.41
CA TYR A 153 13.85 -2.01 -4.60
C TYR A 153 12.55 -2.65 -5.12
N GLY A 154 12.22 -3.81 -4.55
CA GLY A 154 10.96 -4.53 -4.83
C GLY A 154 10.88 -5.14 -6.22
N PHE A 155 9.66 -5.38 -6.70
CA PHE A 155 9.42 -6.00 -8.00
C PHE A 155 9.95 -5.10 -9.14
N ASN A 156 10.80 -5.67 -9.99
CA ASN A 156 11.44 -4.98 -11.11
C ASN A 156 12.18 -3.66 -10.75
N CYS A 157 12.67 -3.54 -9.51
CA CYS A 157 13.39 -2.35 -9.02
C CYS A 157 12.60 -1.03 -9.15
N MET A 158 11.27 -1.09 -9.13
CA MET A 158 10.39 0.06 -9.40
C MET A 158 10.29 1.07 -8.25
N TYR A 159 10.70 0.69 -7.04
CA TYR A 159 10.61 1.56 -5.88
C TYR A 159 11.95 2.22 -5.59
N THR A 160 12.06 3.53 -5.77
CA THR A 160 13.23 4.33 -5.37
C THR A 160 12.84 5.26 -4.20
N ASP A 161 13.82 5.95 -3.63
CA ASP A 161 13.61 7.09 -2.73
C ASP A 161 12.97 6.81 -1.37
N PHE A 162 12.94 5.55 -0.95
CA PHE A 162 12.43 5.14 0.35
C PHE A 162 13.23 5.75 1.52
N PHE A 163 14.54 5.97 1.32
CA PHE A 163 15.44 6.42 2.38
C PHE A 163 15.73 7.93 2.40
N LYS A 164 15.08 8.73 1.53
CA LYS A 164 15.34 10.18 1.43
C LYS A 164 15.06 10.94 2.72
N ASP A 165 14.05 10.50 3.46
CA ASP A 165 13.58 11.19 4.67
C ASP A 165 14.30 10.74 5.94
N PHE A 166 15.17 9.73 5.86
CA PHE A 166 15.91 9.23 7.00
C PHE A 166 17.04 10.20 7.38
N PRO A 167 17.23 10.53 8.67
CA PRO A 167 18.38 11.30 9.13
C PRO A 167 19.69 10.65 8.65
N ARG A 168 20.65 11.46 8.17
CA ARG A 168 21.96 10.94 7.73
C ARG A 168 22.60 10.10 8.85
N GLY A 169 22.96 8.87 8.51
CA GLY A 169 23.57 7.91 9.45
C GLY A 169 22.57 7.01 10.21
N SER A 170 21.27 7.32 10.22
CA SER A 170 20.26 6.44 10.85
C SER A 170 20.03 5.15 10.07
N THR A 171 20.43 5.11 8.79
CA THR A 171 20.38 3.89 7.97
C THR A 171 21.25 2.78 8.57
N LEU A 172 22.36 3.13 9.23
CA LEU A 172 23.26 2.17 9.88
C LEU A 172 22.67 1.49 11.13
N GLU A 173 21.59 2.06 11.71
CA GLU A 173 20.89 1.42 12.83
C GLU A 173 20.00 0.25 12.36
N LEU A 174 19.56 0.29 11.10
CA LEU A 174 18.64 -0.70 10.52
C LEU A 174 19.32 -1.61 9.49
N PHE A 175 20.35 -1.11 8.82
CA PHE A 175 21.02 -1.78 7.70
C PHE A 175 22.53 -1.63 7.84
N ASP A 176 23.29 -2.65 7.47
CA ASP A 176 24.76 -2.58 7.47
C ASP A 176 25.35 -1.74 6.31
N LEU A 177 24.51 -0.90 5.69
CA LEU A 177 24.82 -0.15 4.48
C LEU A 177 24.37 1.31 4.62
N GLU A 178 25.32 2.22 4.49
CA GLU A 178 25.08 3.66 4.73
C GLU A 178 24.16 4.29 3.68
N SER A 179 24.34 3.95 2.41
CA SER A 179 23.59 4.50 1.28
C SER A 179 23.10 3.38 0.35
N PRO A 180 21.96 2.73 0.68
CA PRO A 180 21.48 1.62 -0.12
C PRO A 180 21.08 2.10 -1.53
N GLU A 181 20.44 3.26 -1.69
CA GLU A 181 19.94 3.73 -3.00
C GLU A 181 21.03 4.11 -4.01
N LYS A 182 22.24 4.43 -3.54
CA LYS A 182 23.37 4.84 -4.39
C LYS A 182 24.32 3.70 -4.73
N THR A 183 24.17 2.56 -4.06
CA THR A 183 25.05 1.41 -4.24
C THR A 183 24.42 0.41 -5.20
N SER A 184 25.19 0.01 -6.22
CA SER A 184 24.75 -1.00 -7.19
C SER A 184 24.57 -2.36 -6.51
N PHE A 185 23.75 -3.23 -7.10
CA PHE A 185 23.50 -4.57 -6.57
C PHE A 185 24.79 -5.39 -6.39
N ASP A 186 25.72 -5.30 -7.35
CA ASP A 186 27.01 -5.98 -7.27
C ASP A 186 27.89 -5.40 -6.15
N ALA A 187 27.91 -4.07 -6.01
CA ALA A 187 28.66 -3.42 -4.93
C ALA A 187 28.08 -3.77 -3.55
N ARG A 188 26.75 -3.85 -3.40
CA ARG A 188 26.10 -4.28 -2.16
C ARG A 188 26.53 -5.69 -1.77
N ARG A 189 26.54 -6.63 -2.73
CA ARG A 189 26.99 -8.01 -2.49
C ARG A 189 28.47 -8.06 -2.10
N ALA A 190 29.32 -7.29 -2.78
CA ALA A 190 30.74 -7.23 -2.44
C ALA A 190 30.98 -6.68 -1.03
N LEU A 191 30.28 -5.61 -0.64
CA LEU A 191 30.35 -5.03 0.70
C LEU A 191 29.87 -6.02 1.77
N GLN A 192 28.78 -6.73 1.50
CA GLN A 192 28.28 -7.78 2.40
C GLN A 192 29.34 -8.85 2.63
N GLN A 193 29.92 -9.41 1.55
CA GLN A 193 30.96 -10.45 1.67
C GLN A 193 32.20 -9.95 2.43
N GLN A 194 32.59 -8.69 2.23
CA GLN A 194 33.70 -8.08 2.94
C GLN A 194 33.39 -7.93 4.43
N GLN A 195 32.20 -7.46 4.79
CA GLN A 195 31.76 -7.33 6.17
C GLN A 195 31.65 -8.68 6.86
N GLU A 196 31.05 -9.68 6.20
CA GLU A 196 30.99 -11.06 6.70
C GLU A 196 32.39 -11.62 6.95
N SER A 197 33.32 -11.45 6.00
CA SER A 197 34.71 -11.91 6.16
C SER A 197 35.45 -11.18 7.28
N THR A 198 35.16 -9.90 7.51
CA THR A 198 35.83 -9.08 8.55
C THR A 198 35.26 -9.36 9.95
N SER A 199 33.96 -9.60 10.04
CA SER A 199 33.26 -9.90 11.30
C SER A 199 33.40 -11.37 11.71
N PHE A 200 33.72 -12.26 10.77
CA PHE A 200 33.94 -13.67 11.03
C PHE A 200 35.13 -13.89 11.97
N ASN A 201 34.86 -14.52 13.11
CA ASN A 201 35.87 -14.91 14.10
C ASN A 201 35.91 -16.43 14.21
N GLU A 202 37.01 -17.01 13.72
CA GLU A 202 37.21 -18.46 13.67
C GLU A 202 37.27 -19.09 15.07
N ASP A 203 37.92 -18.44 16.04
CA ASP A 203 38.03 -18.96 17.41
C ASP A 203 36.67 -19.00 18.11
N ALA A 204 35.85 -17.97 17.92
CA ALA A 204 34.49 -17.94 18.46
C ALA A 204 33.63 -19.06 17.86
N TYR A 205 33.80 -19.34 16.57
CA TYR A 205 33.12 -20.45 15.89
C TYR A 205 33.58 -21.81 16.43
N MET A 206 34.89 -22.02 16.60
CA MET A 206 35.46 -23.26 17.14
C MET A 206 35.06 -23.52 18.59
N TYR A 207 34.96 -22.47 19.42
CA TYR A 207 34.46 -22.58 20.79
C TYR A 207 32.98 -23.03 20.84
N LEU A 208 32.11 -22.42 20.04
CA LEU A 208 30.70 -22.82 19.95
C LEU A 208 30.55 -24.27 19.46
N PHE A 209 31.32 -24.65 18.45
CA PHE A 209 31.28 -26.00 17.88
C PHE A 209 31.75 -27.08 18.87
N SER A 210 32.87 -26.84 19.56
CA SER A 210 33.39 -27.77 20.58
C SER A 210 32.48 -27.89 21.80
N SER A 211 31.87 -26.77 22.25
CA SER A 211 30.85 -26.76 23.30
C SER A 211 29.62 -27.59 22.92
N PHE A 212 29.18 -27.51 21.65
CA PHE A 212 28.06 -28.29 21.14
C PHE A 212 28.35 -29.80 21.12
N ILE A 213 29.57 -30.21 20.77
CA ILE A 213 29.98 -31.63 20.74
C ILE A 213 30.16 -32.20 22.16
N MET A 214 30.64 -31.41 23.13
CA MET A 214 30.83 -31.87 24.51
C MET A 214 29.51 -32.09 25.27
N HIS A 215 28.40 -31.55 24.77
CA HIS A 215 27.07 -31.69 25.36
C HIS A 215 26.14 -32.68 24.61
N ALA A 216 26.64 -33.38 23.60
CA ALA A 216 25.96 -34.45 22.88
C ALA A 216 26.51 -35.83 23.27
#